data_AF-A0A654M004-F1
#
_entry.id   AF-A0A654M004-F1
#
_cell.length_a   1.000
_cell.length_b   1.000
_cell.length_c   1.000
_cell.angle_alpha   90.00
_cell.angle_beta   90.00
_cell.angle_gamma   90.00
#
_symmetry.space_group_name_H-M   'P 1'
#
loop_
_entity.id
_entity.type
_entity.pdbx_description
1 polymer ?
#
loop_
_entity_poly.entity_id
_entity_poly.type
_entity_poly.pdbx_seq_one_letter_code
_entity_poly.pdbx_strand_id
1 'polypeptide(L)'
;MDTKISLAVITIVAVSMALFPLIVNQSANAVTKCEDESGKSHPWIEGCKQGWYDHDHCKTYNGGTGEVAKGYKVGWSKGSCK
;
A
#
# COMPACT_ATOMS: atom_id res chain seq x y z
N MET A 1 19.39 -28.33 36.37
CA MET A 1 18.13 -28.94 35.90
C MET A 1 17.02 -27.92 36.16
N ASP A 2 16.98 -26.86 35.37
CA ASP A 2 16.42 -26.81 34.01
C ASP A 2 14.90 -26.71 34.05
N THR A 3 14.43 -25.47 34.14
CA THR A 3 13.16 -25.07 33.55
C THR A 3 13.46 -23.91 32.62
N LYS A 4 14.30 -24.20 31.62
CA LYS A 4 14.34 -23.45 30.37
C LYS A 4 13.02 -23.69 29.64
N ILE A 5 12.62 -22.71 28.85
CA ILE A 5 11.56 -22.77 27.82
C ILE A 5 10.13 -22.55 28.32
N SER A 6 9.72 -21.29 28.35
CA SER A 6 8.67 -20.87 27.39
C SER A 6 8.87 -19.40 27.08
N LEU A 7 9.51 -19.22 25.93
CA LEU A 7 9.72 -17.96 25.24
C LEU A 7 8.41 -17.18 25.03
N ALA A 8 8.59 -15.87 24.95
CA ALA A 8 7.83 -14.94 24.10
C ALA A 8 6.39 -14.64 24.54
N VAL A 9 6.31 -13.85 25.60
CA VAL A 9 5.16 -13.04 25.99
C VAL A 9 4.79 -12.07 24.87
N ILE A 10 3.63 -12.31 24.28
CA ILE A 10 2.60 -11.34 23.87
C ILE A 10 3.04 -10.33 22.78
N THR A 11 2.75 -10.73 21.54
CA THR A 11 2.27 -9.92 20.41
C THR A 11 2.27 -8.40 20.62
N ILE A 12 3.25 -7.76 19.99
CA ILE A 12 3.35 -6.30 19.86
C ILE A 12 2.11 -5.83 19.07
N VAL A 13 1.22 -5.14 19.78
CA VAL A 13 0.11 -4.36 19.23
C VAL A 13 0.67 -3.39 18.21
N ALA A 14 0.13 -3.39 16.99
CA ALA A 14 0.47 -2.47 15.93
C ALA A 14 0.24 -1.03 16.41
N VAL A 15 1.30 -0.36 16.85
CA VAL A 15 1.26 1.06 17.21
C VAL A 15 1.43 1.87 15.92
N SER A 16 0.53 2.86 15.76
CA SER A 16 0.65 4.04 14.88
C SER A 16 -0.07 3.99 13.52
N MET A 17 -1.41 4.09 13.53
CA MET A 17 -2.17 4.70 12.42
C MET A 17 -2.08 6.23 12.45
N ALA A 18 -0.87 6.79 12.64
CA ALA A 18 -0.67 8.22 12.82
C ALA A 18 0.09 8.83 11.62
N LEU A 19 -0.42 8.68 10.40
CA LEU A 19 0.07 9.44 9.24
C LEU A 19 -1.04 9.74 8.22
N PHE A 20 -2.13 10.37 8.65
CA PHE A 20 -2.97 11.17 7.75
C PHE A 20 -3.32 12.45 8.52
N PRO A 21 -2.66 13.59 8.20
CA PRO A 21 -3.07 14.34 7.02
C PRO A 21 -1.89 15.08 6.33
N LEU A 22 -1.27 14.49 5.31
CA LEU A 22 -0.52 15.24 4.29
C LEU A 22 -0.90 14.84 2.85
N ILE A 23 -1.89 13.95 2.69
CA ILE A 23 -2.18 13.28 1.40
C ILE A 23 -3.28 14.00 0.59
N VAL A 24 -3.85 15.08 1.12
CA VAL A 24 -4.96 15.78 0.43
C VAL A 24 -4.49 16.54 -0.82
N ASN A 25 -3.20 16.88 -0.94
CA ASN A 25 -2.68 17.65 -2.08
C ASN A 25 -1.96 16.82 -3.16
N GLN A 26 -1.60 15.56 -2.88
CA GLN A 26 -1.06 14.63 -3.90
C GLN A 26 -2.14 13.72 -4.50
N SER A 27 -3.34 13.78 -3.93
CA SER A 27 -4.52 13.07 -4.39
C SER A 27 -4.83 13.39 -5.84
N ALA A 28 -4.81 14.64 -6.30
CA ALA A 28 -5.19 14.98 -7.68
C ALA A 28 -4.40 14.22 -8.78
N ASN A 29 -3.10 13.97 -8.58
CA ASN A 29 -2.30 13.18 -9.53
C ASN A 29 -2.50 11.67 -9.38
N ALA A 30 -2.59 11.13 -8.16
CA ALA A 30 -2.88 9.69 -7.97
C ALA A 30 -4.30 9.32 -8.40
N VAL A 31 -5.24 10.25 -8.19
CA VAL A 31 -6.67 10.16 -8.48
C VAL A 31 -6.83 10.13 -10.00
N THR A 32 -6.24 11.07 -10.75
CA THR A 32 -6.30 11.04 -12.23
C THR A 32 -5.64 9.81 -12.89
N LYS A 33 -4.67 9.13 -12.27
CA LYS A 33 -3.99 7.97 -12.90
C LYS A 33 -4.74 6.65 -12.79
N CYS A 34 -5.69 6.55 -11.86
CA CYS A 34 -6.46 5.32 -11.61
C CYS A 34 -7.99 5.55 -11.71
N GLU A 35 -8.46 6.78 -11.89
CA GLU A 35 -9.89 7.13 -12.00
C GLU A 35 -10.54 6.72 -13.34
N ASP A 36 -9.77 6.63 -14.43
CA ASP A 36 -10.30 6.21 -15.74
C ASP A 36 -10.76 4.74 -15.75
N GLU A 37 -10.45 3.99 -14.69
CA GLU A 37 -10.72 2.57 -14.55
C GLU A 37 -12.16 2.33 -14.06
N SER A 38 -13.11 2.51 -14.99
CA SER A 38 -14.52 2.21 -14.76
C SER A 38 -14.76 0.71 -14.50
N GLY A 39 -15.67 0.40 -13.58
CA GLY A 39 -16.06 -0.98 -13.24
C GLY A 39 -15.08 -1.74 -12.34
N LYS A 40 -14.07 -1.09 -11.77
CA LYS A 40 -13.16 -1.71 -10.80
C LYS A 40 -13.71 -1.64 -9.37
N SER A 41 -13.33 -2.63 -8.57
CA SER A 41 -13.67 -2.68 -7.15
C SER A 41 -12.92 -1.59 -6.37
N HIS A 42 -13.49 -1.12 -5.26
CA HIS A 42 -12.82 -0.13 -4.40
C HIS A 42 -11.40 -0.56 -3.97
N PRO A 43 -11.16 -1.82 -3.54
CA PRO A 43 -9.82 -2.29 -3.18
C PRO A 43 -8.83 -2.27 -4.35
N TRP A 44 -9.32 -2.51 -5.58
CA TRP A 44 -8.49 -2.40 -6.77
C TRP A 44 -8.03 -0.97 -7.01
N ILE A 45 -8.95 0.00 -6.88
CA ILE A 45 -8.64 1.43 -7.06
C ILE A 45 -7.64 1.91 -6.01
N GLU A 46 -7.81 1.50 -4.75
CA GLU A 46 -6.85 1.79 -3.67
C GLU A 46 -5.48 1.18 -3.95
N GLY A 47 -5.45 -0.09 -4.36
CA GLY A 47 -4.21 -0.75 -4.79
C GLY A 47 -3.50 0.04 -5.88
N CYS A 48 -4.21 0.46 -6.93
CA CYS A 48 -3.66 1.24 -8.04
C CYS A 48 -3.05 2.56 -7.56
N LYS A 49 -3.74 3.31 -6.71
CA LYS A 49 -3.21 4.56 -6.14
C LYS A 49 -1.94 4.30 -5.33
N GLN A 50 -1.93 3.23 -4.53
CA GLN A 50 -0.79 2.87 -3.69
C GLN A 50 0.42 2.43 -4.51
N GLY A 51 0.23 1.60 -5.53
CA GLY A 51 1.31 1.12 -6.39
C GLY A 51 1.97 2.24 -7.18
N TRP A 52 1.17 3.18 -7.70
CA TRP A 52 1.70 4.37 -8.37
C TRP A 52 2.54 5.21 -7.42
N TYR A 53 1.99 5.50 -6.23
CA TYR A 53 2.66 6.31 -5.23
C TYR A 53 4.00 5.68 -4.81
N ASP A 54 4.01 4.39 -4.50
CA ASP A 54 5.21 3.70 -4.05
C ASP A 54 6.30 3.67 -5.14
N HIS A 55 5.94 3.45 -6.40
CA HIS A 55 6.91 3.49 -7.49
C HIS A 55 7.41 4.91 -7.79
N ASP A 56 6.53 5.91 -7.74
CA ASP A 56 6.93 7.32 -7.94
C ASP A 56 7.87 7.82 -6.83
N HIS A 57 7.75 7.27 -5.63
CA HIS A 57 8.62 7.56 -4.48
C HIS A 57 9.81 6.59 -4.35
N CYS A 58 10.16 5.85 -5.40
CA CYS A 58 11.30 4.93 -5.43
C CYS A 58 11.30 3.88 -4.30
N LYS A 59 10.12 3.50 -3.81
CA LYS A 59 10.01 2.46 -2.80
C LYS A 59 10.18 1.09 -3.43
N THR A 60 10.14 0.04 -2.61
CA THR A 60 10.13 -1.36 -3.07
C THR A 60 8.71 -1.82 -3.37
N TYR A 61 8.56 -2.69 -4.37
CA TYR A 61 7.26 -3.26 -4.76
C TYR A 61 6.62 -4.05 -3.61
N ASN A 62 5.43 -3.63 -3.18
CA ASN A 62 4.66 -4.32 -2.13
C ASN A 62 3.16 -4.39 -2.48
N GLY A 63 2.82 -5.22 -3.46
CA GLY A 63 1.45 -5.29 -4.00
C GLY A 63 0.41 -6.01 -3.14
N GLY A 64 0.77 -6.66 -2.04
CA GLY A 64 -0.20 -7.45 -1.27
C GLY A 64 -0.85 -8.58 -2.10
N THR A 65 -2.14 -8.86 -1.86
CA THR A 65 -2.89 -9.96 -2.52
C THR A 65 -4.27 -9.53 -3.01
N GLY A 66 -4.88 -10.33 -3.89
CA GLY A 66 -6.26 -10.15 -4.33
C GLY A 66 -6.47 -8.95 -5.26
N GLU A 67 -7.63 -8.29 -5.15
CA GLU A 67 -7.98 -7.13 -5.97
C GLU A 67 -7.01 -5.95 -5.78
N VAL A 68 -6.52 -5.75 -4.56
CA VAL A 68 -5.51 -4.74 -4.22
C VAL A 68 -4.23 -4.97 -5.03
N ALA A 69 -3.73 -6.21 -5.10
CA ALA A 69 -2.52 -6.54 -5.86
C ALA A 69 -2.66 -6.31 -7.37
N LYS A 70 -3.84 -6.61 -7.91
CA LYS A 70 -4.13 -6.37 -9.34
C LYS A 70 -4.08 -4.87 -9.63
N GLY A 71 -4.70 -4.05 -8.78
CA GLY A 71 -4.64 -2.59 -8.88
C GLY A 71 -3.21 -2.09 -8.71
N TYR A 72 -2.52 -2.52 -7.65
CA TYR A 72 -1.18 -2.10 -7.30
C TYR A 72 -0.19 -2.31 -8.43
N LYS A 73 -0.24 -3.47 -9.10
CA LYS A 73 0.60 -3.73 -10.27
C LYS A 73 0.41 -2.70 -11.38
N VAL A 74 -0.84 -2.32 -11.66
CA VAL A 74 -1.17 -1.32 -12.67
C VAL A 74 -0.66 0.06 -12.24
N GLY A 75 -0.93 0.44 -10.99
CA GLY A 75 -0.40 1.66 -10.39
C GLY A 75 1.12 1.75 -10.52
N TRP A 76 1.83 0.69 -10.11
CA TRP A 76 3.27 0.60 -10.17
C TRP A 76 3.80 0.87 -11.58
N SER A 77 3.21 0.27 -12.61
CA SER A 77 3.63 0.50 -14.00
C SER A 77 3.50 1.95 -14.48
N LYS A 78 2.71 2.77 -13.79
CA LYS A 78 2.51 4.20 -14.10
C LYS A 78 3.45 5.12 -13.32
N GLY A 79 4.15 4.62 -12.31
CA GLY A 79 5.14 5.39 -11.54
C GLY A 79 6.42 5.64 -12.35
N SER A 80 7.18 6.66 -11.95
CA SER A 80 8.26 7.21 -12.78
C SER A 80 9.69 6.91 -12.28
N CYS A 81 9.85 6.43 -11.04
CA CYS A 81 11.18 6.07 -10.55
C CYS A 81 11.72 4.83 -11.29
N LYS A 82 13.05 4.71 -11.38
CA LYS A 82 13.74 3.63 -12.09
C LYS A 82 14.57 2.79 -11.14
#